data_AF-A0A7X3IBJ9-F1
#
_entry.id   AF-A0A7X3IBJ9-F1
#
_cell.length_a   1.000
_cell.length_b   1.000
_cell.length_c   1.000
_cell.angle_alpha   90.00
_cell.angle_beta   90.00
_cell.angle_gamma   90.00
#
_symmetry.space_group_name_H-M   'P 1'
#
loop_
_entity.id
_entity.type
_entity.pdbx_description
1 polymer ?
#
loop_
_entity_poly.entity_id
_entity_poly.type
_entity_poly.pdbx_seq_one_letter_code
_entity_poly.pdbx_strand_id
1 'polypeptide(L)'
;MTLTSSAASVRMLGLAVALGLTPSAHADDDGLRVTRLTSADLALMLTNVCEATDPSSSHTWGNSPEAVRAEAQRVKDQVSKGLSEGQLLSVLRRAADAARAIALQEVGVLNASDPAVERSRTLSWCAGPVRSTIENFMKDNATAR
;
A
#
# COMPACT_ATOMS: atom_id res chain seq x y z
N MET A 1 68.07 35.94 5.59
CA MET A 1 67.36 34.63 5.50
C MET A 1 66.29 34.76 4.43
N THR A 2 66.50 34.01 3.33
CA THR A 2 65.56 33.39 2.38
C THR A 2 64.09 33.26 2.86
N LEU A 3 63.01 33.32 2.06
CA LEU A 3 62.77 32.99 0.65
C LEU A 3 61.68 33.86 -0.01
N THR A 4 61.85 34.12 -1.30
CA THR A 4 60.82 34.42 -2.30
C THR A 4 59.91 33.20 -2.53
N SER A 5 58.59 33.37 -2.72
CA SER A 5 57.78 32.35 -3.41
C SER A 5 56.62 32.95 -4.18
N SER A 6 56.42 32.38 -5.37
CA SER A 6 55.75 32.91 -6.55
C SER A 6 54.25 32.65 -6.59
N ALA A 7 53.56 33.48 -7.39
CA ALA A 7 52.15 33.33 -7.75
C ALA A 7 51.87 32.01 -8.50
N ALA A 8 50.75 31.38 -8.17
CA ALA A 8 50.14 30.34 -9.00
C ALA A 8 48.63 30.61 -9.12
N SER A 9 48.26 31.27 -10.22
CA SER A 9 46.88 31.41 -10.68
C SER A 9 46.38 30.06 -11.17
N VAL A 10 45.51 29.40 -10.40
CA VAL A 10 44.79 28.21 -10.87
C VAL A 10 43.49 28.66 -11.54
N ARG A 11 43.50 28.74 -12.87
CA ARG A 11 42.29 28.79 -13.68
C ARG A 11 41.72 27.38 -13.77
N MET A 12 40.69 27.07 -12.99
CA MET A 12 39.81 25.92 -13.27
C MET A 12 38.70 26.38 -14.22
N LEU A 13 38.92 26.17 -15.51
CA LEU A 13 37.87 25.93 -16.49
C LEU A 13 37.62 24.42 -16.49
N GLY A 14 36.37 23.98 -16.30
CA GLY A 14 36.06 22.57 -16.55
C GLY A 14 34.69 22.09 -16.04
N LEU A 15 33.78 21.92 -17.01
CA LEU A 15 32.57 21.10 -16.99
C LEU A 15 31.41 21.52 -16.06
N ALA A 16 30.53 22.35 -16.60
CA ALA A 16 29.11 22.28 -16.25
C ALA A 16 28.53 21.01 -16.92
N VAL A 17 28.42 19.93 -16.15
CA VAL A 17 27.63 18.77 -16.53
C VAL A 17 26.17 19.22 -16.57
N ALA A 18 25.59 19.27 -17.78
CA ALA A 18 24.16 19.43 -17.97
C ALA A 18 23.48 18.15 -17.45
N LEU A 19 23.17 18.12 -16.16
CA LEU A 19 22.21 17.18 -15.59
C LEU A 19 20.84 17.57 -16.16
N GLY A 20 20.48 16.94 -17.27
CA GLY A 20 19.11 16.86 -17.74
C GLY A 20 18.28 16.14 -16.69
N LEU A 21 17.80 16.88 -15.69
CA LEU A 21 16.73 16.46 -14.81
C LEU A 21 15.44 16.53 -15.61
N THR A 22 15.18 15.51 -16.42
CA THR A 22 13.82 15.25 -16.86
C THR A 22 13.00 14.88 -15.63
N PRO A 23 11.88 15.59 -15.34
CA PRO A 23 11.00 15.20 -14.25
C PRO A 23 10.51 13.78 -14.52
N SER A 24 10.74 12.89 -13.55
CA SER A 24 10.42 11.47 -13.66
C SER A 24 8.91 11.26 -13.58
N ALA A 25 8.21 11.33 -14.71
CA ALA A 25 6.79 11.01 -14.83
C ALA A 25 6.44 9.56 -14.39
N HIS A 26 7.44 8.72 -14.10
CA HIS A 26 7.27 7.35 -13.60
C HIS A 26 7.07 7.26 -12.07
N ALA A 27 7.49 8.26 -11.29
CA ALA A 27 7.35 8.21 -9.84
C ALA A 27 5.89 8.37 -9.37
N ASP A 28 5.12 9.19 -10.07
CA ASP A 28 3.70 9.46 -9.74
C ASP A 28 2.80 8.27 -10.07
N ASP A 29 3.05 7.59 -11.20
CA ASP A 29 2.29 6.38 -11.60
C ASP A 29 2.58 5.21 -10.64
N ASP A 30 3.85 5.00 -10.28
CA ASP A 30 4.22 3.98 -9.28
C ASP A 30 3.58 4.23 -7.91
N GLY A 31 3.50 5.49 -7.46
CA GLY A 31 2.84 5.85 -6.20
C GLY A 31 1.35 5.53 -6.18
N LEU A 32 0.64 5.83 -7.28
CA LEU A 32 -0.77 5.50 -7.45
C LEU A 32 -0.99 3.98 -7.49
N ARG A 33 -0.12 3.25 -8.18
CA ARG A 33 -0.15 1.77 -8.23
C ARG A 33 0.05 1.15 -6.86
N VAL A 34 1.05 1.61 -6.10
CA VAL A 34 1.29 1.16 -4.72
C VAL A 34 0.07 1.45 -3.84
N THR A 35 -0.51 2.65 -3.94
CA THR A 35 -1.69 3.03 -3.14
C THR A 35 -2.89 2.13 -3.44
N ARG A 36 -3.17 1.87 -4.72
CA ARG A 36 -4.30 1.02 -5.13
C ARG A 36 -4.10 -0.44 -4.72
N LEU A 37 -2.88 -0.97 -4.82
CA LEU A 37 -2.57 -2.31 -4.33
C LEU A 37 -2.64 -2.37 -2.80
N THR A 38 -2.22 -1.32 -2.11
CA THR A 38 -2.29 -1.24 -0.64
C THR A 38 -3.74 -1.37 -0.18
N SER A 39 -4.69 -0.69 -0.84
CA SER A 39 -6.10 -0.81 -0.47
C SER A 39 -6.67 -2.19 -0.76
N ALA A 40 -6.27 -2.83 -1.86
CA ALA A 40 -6.66 -4.20 -2.18
C ALA A 40 -6.12 -5.22 -1.16
N ASP A 41 -4.82 -5.16 -0.84
CA ASP A 41 -4.19 -6.04 0.15
C ASP A 41 -4.77 -5.80 1.55
N LEU A 42 -5.04 -4.54 1.91
CA LEU A 42 -5.67 -4.20 3.18
C LEU A 42 -7.09 -4.78 3.26
N ALA A 43 -7.92 -4.61 2.22
CA ALA A 43 -9.28 -5.17 2.19
C ALA A 43 -9.28 -6.69 2.38
N LEU A 44 -8.31 -7.40 1.77
CA LEU A 44 -8.11 -8.83 1.96
C LEU A 44 -7.75 -9.18 3.41
N MET A 45 -6.77 -8.49 3.99
CA MET A 45 -6.33 -8.75 5.36
C MET A 45 -7.46 -8.54 6.37
N LEU A 46 -8.19 -7.43 6.26
CA LEU A 46 -9.30 -7.10 7.16
C LEU A 46 -10.45 -8.11 7.01
N THR A 47 -10.79 -8.50 5.78
CA THR A 47 -11.79 -9.54 5.51
C THR A 47 -11.42 -10.86 6.18
N ASN A 48 -10.17 -11.30 6.03
CA ASN A 48 -9.69 -12.56 6.62
C ASN A 48 -9.75 -12.55 8.15
N VAL A 49 -9.44 -11.41 8.80
CA VAL A 49 -9.56 -11.28 10.27
C VAL A 49 -11.00 -11.47 10.72
N CYS A 50 -11.96 -10.86 10.01
CA CYS A 50 -13.37 -10.94 10.36
C CYS A 50 -13.96 -12.33 10.09
N GLU A 51 -13.60 -12.98 8.99
CA GLU A 51 -14.00 -14.37 8.72
C GLU A 51 -13.42 -15.35 9.76
N ALA A 52 -12.17 -15.17 10.16
CA ALA A 52 -11.54 -16.00 11.19
C ALA A 52 -12.22 -15.83 12.56
N THR A 53 -12.75 -14.64 12.84
CA THR A 53 -13.46 -14.33 14.10
C THR A 53 -14.89 -14.88 14.08
N ASP A 54 -15.62 -14.64 13.00
CA ASP A 54 -16.98 -15.10 12.77
C ASP A 54 -17.21 -15.37 11.27
N PRO A 55 -17.24 -16.65 10.85
CA PRO A 55 -17.47 -17.03 9.46
C PRO A 55 -18.82 -16.53 8.89
N SER A 56 -19.81 -16.26 9.75
CA SER A 56 -21.14 -15.80 9.33
C SER A 56 -21.20 -14.30 9.01
N SER A 57 -20.16 -13.54 9.39
CA SER A 57 -20.05 -12.09 9.11
C SER A 57 -20.03 -11.76 7.60
N SER A 58 -19.61 -12.74 6.79
CA SER A 58 -19.59 -12.73 5.32
C SER A 58 -20.92 -12.36 4.65
N HIS A 59 -22.06 -12.59 5.34
CA HIS A 59 -23.39 -12.29 4.81
C HIS A 59 -23.86 -10.85 5.08
N THR A 60 -23.17 -10.10 5.94
CA THR A 60 -23.72 -8.86 6.52
C THR A 60 -23.31 -7.60 5.76
N TRP A 61 -22.34 -7.67 4.85
CA TRP A 61 -21.71 -6.48 4.24
C TRP A 61 -22.11 -6.20 2.79
N GLY A 62 -23.14 -6.89 2.28
CA GLY A 62 -23.62 -6.73 0.89
C GLY A 62 -22.64 -7.25 -0.19
N ASN A 63 -21.40 -7.57 0.19
CA ASN A 63 -20.38 -8.22 -0.63
C ASN A 63 -19.85 -9.43 0.13
N SER A 64 -19.83 -10.60 -0.50
CA SER A 64 -19.23 -11.78 0.12
C SER A 64 -17.70 -11.62 0.18
N PRO A 65 -17.00 -12.31 1.10
CA PRO A 65 -15.54 -12.35 1.11
C PRO A 65 -14.94 -12.78 -0.22
N GLU A 66 -15.61 -13.69 -0.95
CA GLU A 66 -15.22 -14.09 -2.31
C GLU A 66 -15.30 -12.91 -3.29
N ALA A 67 -16.31 -12.04 -3.17
CA ALA A 67 -16.42 -10.84 -3.99
C ALA A 67 -15.27 -9.85 -3.70
N VAL A 68 -14.91 -9.67 -2.42
CA VAL A 68 -13.75 -8.83 -2.04
C VAL A 68 -12.45 -9.42 -2.60
N ARG A 69 -12.26 -10.74 -2.49
CA ARG A 69 -11.08 -11.44 -3.05
C ARG A 69 -11.00 -11.30 -4.56
N ALA A 70 -12.12 -11.49 -5.26
CA ALA A 70 -12.20 -11.34 -6.71
C ALA A 70 -11.85 -9.90 -7.13
N GLU A 71 -12.35 -8.91 -6.41
CA GLU A 71 -12.10 -7.49 -6.70
C GLU A 71 -10.65 -7.10 -6.43
N ALA A 72 -10.07 -7.54 -5.31
CA ALA A 72 -8.65 -7.33 -5.00
C ALA A 72 -7.74 -7.96 -6.07
N GLN A 73 -8.08 -9.17 -6.55
CA GLN A 73 -7.34 -9.80 -7.63
C GLN A 73 -7.47 -9.02 -8.94
N ARG A 74 -8.67 -8.52 -9.27
CA ARG A 74 -8.89 -7.68 -10.46
C ARG A 74 -8.04 -6.40 -10.42
N VAL A 75 -7.98 -5.73 -9.27
CA VAL A 75 -7.12 -4.57 -9.04
C VAL A 75 -5.65 -4.92 -9.26
N LYS A 76 -5.19 -6.04 -8.71
CA LYS A 76 -3.82 -6.53 -8.89
C LYS A 76 -3.49 -6.78 -10.35
N ASP A 77 -4.38 -7.44 -11.09
CA ASP A 77 -4.21 -7.73 -12.52
C ASP A 77 -4.14 -6.44 -13.34
N GLN A 78 -4.97 -5.44 -13.01
CA GLN A 78 -4.95 -4.14 -13.68
C GLN A 78 -3.65 -3.37 -13.43
N VAL A 79 -3.21 -3.30 -12.18
CA VAL A 79 -1.97 -2.60 -11.79
C VAL A 79 -0.73 -3.29 -12.37
N SER A 80 -0.78 -4.60 -12.57
CA SER A 80 0.33 -5.38 -13.12
C SER A 80 0.54 -5.17 -14.63
N LYS A 81 -0.43 -4.59 -15.35
CA LYS A 81 -0.34 -4.39 -16.80
C LYS A 81 0.79 -3.44 -17.16
N GLY A 82 1.64 -3.86 -18.10
CA GLY A 82 2.72 -3.04 -18.64
C GLY A 82 3.93 -2.87 -17.71
N LEU A 83 3.97 -3.59 -16.58
CA LEU A 83 5.14 -3.66 -15.71
C LEU A 83 6.09 -4.77 -16.15
N SER A 84 7.40 -4.50 -16.09
CA SER A 84 8.39 -5.57 -16.07
C SER A 84 8.31 -6.34 -14.75
N GLU A 85 8.81 -7.58 -14.74
CA GLU A 85 8.78 -8.44 -13.55
C GLU A 85 9.42 -7.77 -12.32
N GLY A 86 10.58 -7.13 -12.49
CA GLY A 86 11.27 -6.45 -11.38
C GLY A 86 10.49 -5.26 -10.81
N GLN A 87 9.84 -4.48 -11.67
CA GLN A 87 8.98 -3.38 -11.23
C GLN A 87 7.72 -3.91 -10.53
N LEU A 88 7.10 -4.95 -11.07
CA LEU A 88 5.94 -5.59 -10.47
C LEU A 88 6.26 -6.10 -9.06
N LEU A 89 7.36 -6.83 -8.89
CA LEU A 89 7.78 -7.32 -7.58
C LEU A 89 8.04 -6.18 -6.58
N SER A 90 8.68 -5.10 -7.02
CA SER A 90 8.93 -3.93 -6.17
C SER A 90 7.64 -3.25 -5.73
N VAL A 91 6.70 -3.04 -6.65
CA VAL A 91 5.40 -2.40 -6.37
C VAL A 91 4.55 -3.28 -5.45
N LEU A 92 4.45 -4.58 -5.73
CA LEU A 92 3.70 -5.53 -4.89
C LEU A 92 4.25 -5.59 -3.47
N ARG A 93 5.57 -5.65 -3.30
CA ARG A 93 6.19 -5.69 -1.98
C ARG A 93 5.90 -4.43 -1.18
N ARG A 94 6.09 -3.25 -1.79
CA ARG A 94 5.82 -1.96 -1.12
C ARG A 94 4.35 -1.86 -0.67
N ALA A 95 3.43 -2.28 -1.53
CA ALA A 95 2.00 -2.27 -1.21
C ALA A 95 1.65 -3.23 -0.07
N ALA A 96 2.16 -4.47 -0.13
CA ALA A 96 1.92 -5.48 0.90
C ALA A 96 2.50 -5.07 2.26
N ASP A 97 3.71 -4.49 2.27
CA ASP A 97 4.34 -3.99 3.50
C ASP A 97 3.53 -2.84 4.11
N ALA A 98 3.03 -1.90 3.28
CA ALA A 98 2.17 -0.81 3.72
C ALA A 98 0.82 -1.32 4.26
N ALA A 99 0.16 -2.22 3.54
CA ALA A 99 -1.11 -2.80 3.96
C ALA A 99 -0.98 -3.57 5.28
N ARG A 100 0.11 -4.35 5.43
CA ARG A 100 0.41 -5.06 6.67
C ARG A 100 0.63 -4.13 7.84
N ALA A 101 1.36 -3.03 7.65
CA ALA A 101 1.59 -2.05 8.70
C ALA A 101 0.27 -1.44 9.19
N ILE A 102 -0.62 -1.07 8.26
CA ILE A 102 -1.96 -0.55 8.57
C ILE A 102 -2.80 -1.61 9.31
N ALA A 103 -2.86 -2.84 8.77
CA ALA A 103 -3.65 -3.92 9.38
C ALA A 103 -3.17 -4.27 10.80
N LEU A 104 -1.86 -4.31 11.04
CA LEU A 104 -1.31 -4.56 12.38
C LEU A 104 -1.64 -3.43 13.36
N GLN A 105 -1.61 -2.18 12.91
CA GLN A 105 -2.01 -1.04 13.73
C GLN A 105 -3.49 -1.13 14.12
N GLU A 106 -4.37 -1.41 13.16
CA GLU A 106 -5.81 -1.54 13.36
C GLU A 106 -6.19 -2.73 14.26
N VAL A 107 -5.57 -3.90 14.04
CA VAL A 107 -5.83 -5.09 14.87
C VAL A 107 -5.22 -4.94 16.26
N GLY A 108 -4.06 -4.26 16.36
CA GLY A 108 -3.36 -4.06 17.62
C GLY A 108 -4.20 -3.33 18.68
N VAL A 109 -5.09 -2.42 18.27
CA VAL A 109 -5.97 -1.69 19.21
C VAL A 109 -7.12 -2.53 19.77
N LEU A 110 -7.37 -3.71 19.18
CA LEU A 110 -8.45 -4.61 19.60
C LEU A 110 -8.01 -5.54 20.74
N ASN A 111 -6.70 -5.75 20.89
CA ASN A 111 -6.09 -6.68 21.83
C ASN A 111 -6.61 -6.47 23.26
N ALA A 112 -6.95 -7.57 23.93
CA ALA A 112 -7.38 -7.54 25.32
C ALA A 112 -6.87 -8.77 26.09
N SER A 113 -6.57 -8.60 27.37
CA SER A 113 -6.13 -9.71 28.22
C SER A 113 -7.20 -10.80 28.40
N ASP A 114 -8.48 -10.45 28.23
CA ASP A 114 -9.60 -11.38 28.22
C ASP A 114 -9.99 -11.72 26.76
N PRO A 115 -9.88 -12.99 26.33
CA PRO A 115 -10.24 -13.42 24.98
C PRO A 115 -11.71 -13.13 24.60
N ALA A 116 -12.64 -13.13 25.56
CA ALA A 116 -14.04 -12.82 25.28
C ALA A 116 -14.22 -11.33 24.96
N VAL A 117 -13.49 -10.47 25.66
CA VAL A 117 -13.48 -9.02 25.41
C VAL A 117 -12.81 -8.71 24.07
N GLU A 118 -11.67 -9.34 23.78
CA GLU A 118 -11.01 -9.19 22.47
C GLU A 118 -11.94 -9.63 21.33
N ARG A 119 -12.56 -10.81 21.44
CA ARG A 119 -13.53 -11.29 20.46
C ARG A 119 -14.68 -10.31 20.27
N SER A 120 -15.26 -9.79 21.35
CA SER A 120 -16.36 -8.82 21.29
C SER A 120 -15.94 -7.52 20.59
N ARG A 121 -14.74 -7.00 20.88
CA ARG A 121 -14.18 -5.83 20.20
C ARG A 121 -13.97 -6.08 18.72
N THR A 122 -13.38 -7.21 18.36
CA THR A 122 -13.16 -7.59 16.96
C THR A 122 -14.48 -7.71 16.21
N LEU A 123 -15.50 -8.33 16.79
CA LEU A 123 -16.85 -8.39 16.18
C LEU A 123 -17.43 -7.00 15.95
N SER A 124 -17.34 -6.10 16.95
CA SER A 124 -17.84 -4.73 16.81
C SER A 124 -17.06 -3.94 15.76
N TRP A 125 -15.75 -4.12 15.68
CA TRP A 125 -14.88 -3.47 14.69
C TRP A 125 -15.16 -3.99 13.27
N CYS A 126 -15.36 -5.29 13.12
CA CYS A 126 -15.80 -5.93 11.88
C CYS A 126 -17.15 -5.35 11.40
N ALA A 127 -18.13 -5.19 12.30
CA ALA A 127 -19.45 -4.69 11.95
C ALA A 127 -19.51 -3.18 11.62
N GLY A 128 -18.49 -2.41 12.00
CA GLY A 128 -18.44 -0.95 11.84
C GLY A 128 -17.31 -0.50 10.89
N PRO A 129 -16.13 -0.12 11.42
CA PRO A 129 -15.01 0.38 10.63
C PRO A 129 -14.60 -0.50 9.44
N VAL A 130 -14.48 -1.81 9.64
CA VAL A 130 -14.06 -2.73 8.55
C VAL A 130 -15.12 -2.79 7.47
N ARG A 131 -16.40 -2.93 7.84
CA ARG A 131 -17.51 -2.90 6.87
C ARG A 131 -17.45 -1.66 5.99
N SER A 132 -17.31 -0.47 6.58
CA SER A 132 -17.22 0.78 5.83
C SER A 132 -15.99 0.83 4.92
N THR A 133 -14.84 0.32 5.38
CA THR A 133 -13.61 0.26 4.60
C THR A 133 -13.77 -0.64 3.37
N ILE A 134 -14.38 -1.82 3.55
CA ILE A 134 -14.65 -2.77 2.45
C ILE A 134 -15.68 -2.19 1.48
N GLU A 135 -16.76 -1.60 1.96
CA GLU A 135 -17.78 -0.95 1.11
C GLU A 135 -17.16 0.15 0.24
N ASN A 136 -16.28 0.98 0.80
CA ASN A 136 -15.56 2.01 0.06
C ASN A 136 -14.59 1.39 -0.96
N PHE A 137 -13.81 0.38 -0.57
CA PHE A 137 -12.93 -0.33 -1.49
C PHE A 137 -13.70 -0.91 -2.68
N MET A 138 -14.82 -1.59 -2.42
CA MET A 138 -15.67 -2.16 -3.46
C MET A 138 -16.24 -1.06 -4.36
N LYS A 139 -16.74 0.04 -3.78
CA LYS A 139 -17.31 1.16 -4.54
C LYS A 139 -16.27 1.85 -5.44
N ASP A 140 -15.09 2.13 -4.92
CA ASP A 140 -14.03 2.85 -5.64
C ASP A 140 -13.48 2.03 -6.80
N ASN A 141 -13.57 0.70 -6.70
CA ASN A 141 -13.06 -0.21 -7.72
C ASN A 141 -14.17 -0.85 -8.57
N ALA A 142 -15.47 -0.67 -8.26
CA ALA A 142 -16.58 -1.23 -9.03
C ALA A 142 -16.69 -0.74 -10.50
N THR A 143 -15.83 0.16 -10.95
CA THR A 143 -15.83 0.65 -12.34
C THR A 143 -15.17 -0.34 -13.32
N ALA A 144 -15.85 -0.48 -14.48
CA ALA A 144 -15.65 -1.41 -15.59
C ALA A 144 -16.24 -2.83 -15.41
N ARG A 145 -17.57 -2.92 -15.44
CA ARG A 145 -18.29 -4.02 -16.10
C ARG A 145 -18.73 -3.56 -17.48
#